data_AF-A0A4S2RKW2-F1
#
_entry.id   AF-A0A4S2RKW2-F1
#
_cell.length_a   1.000
_cell.length_b   1.000
_cell.length_c   1.000
_cell.angle_alpha   90.00
_cell.angle_beta   90.00
_cell.angle_gamma   90.00
#
_symmetry.space_group_name_H-M   'P 1'
#
loop_
_entity.id
_entity.type
_entity.pdbx_description
1 polymer ?
#
loop_
_entity_poly.entity_id
_entity_poly.type
_entity_poly.pdbx_seq_one_letter_code
_entity_poly.pdbx_strand_id
1 'polypeptide(L)'
;MDGARSAAAVPPATETSTRLLPDPQAIGRLLKRHRGLRRRALAAPHDPAVRKELDDTTYTLCILMGQRNASTALRSAELLVGAEWPGTTVRRRVRDARTERHGW
;
A
#
# COMPACT_ATOMS: atom_id res chain seq x y z
N MET A 1 5.99 -29.54 52.40
CA MET A 1 6.87 -29.93 51.26
C MET A 1 6.16 -29.42 50.01
N ASP A 2 6.31 -28.12 49.73
CA ASP A 2 5.64 -27.45 48.62
C ASP A 2 6.62 -27.33 47.45
N GLY A 3 6.37 -28.14 46.42
CA GLY A 3 7.17 -28.19 45.20
C GLY A 3 6.39 -27.67 44.00
N ALA A 4 5.80 -26.48 44.09
CA ALA A 4 5.20 -25.81 42.95
C ALA A 4 6.29 -25.16 42.08
N ARG A 5 6.80 -25.91 41.09
CA ARG A 5 7.58 -25.35 39.98
C ARG A 5 6.68 -24.42 39.18
N SER A 6 6.68 -23.14 39.53
CA SER A 6 6.17 -22.07 38.68
C SER A 6 7.02 -22.01 37.42
N ALA A 7 6.52 -22.57 36.33
CA ALA A 7 6.99 -22.25 35.00
C ALA A 7 6.58 -20.80 34.73
N ALA A 8 7.54 -19.89 34.86
CA ALA A 8 7.37 -18.50 34.45
C ALA A 8 6.92 -18.50 33.00
N ALA A 9 5.69 -18.02 32.76
CA ALA A 9 5.16 -17.81 31.43
C ALA A 9 6.13 -16.90 30.68
N VAL A 10 6.82 -17.46 29.70
CA VAL A 10 7.56 -16.70 28.70
C VAL A 10 6.54 -15.73 28.09
N PRO A 11 6.72 -14.40 28.19
CA PRO A 11 5.81 -13.48 27.52
C PRO A 11 5.83 -13.83 26.03
N PRO A 12 4.67 -13.92 25.35
CA PRO A 12 4.66 -14.22 23.92
C PRO A 12 5.53 -13.15 23.26
N ALA A 13 6.61 -13.60 22.60
CA ALA A 13 7.49 -12.72 21.85
C ALA A 13 6.60 -11.86 20.97
N THR A 14 6.61 -10.55 21.20
CA THR A 14 5.88 -9.61 20.37
C THR A 14 6.57 -9.69 19.02
N GLU A 15 6.03 -10.52 18.12
CA GLU A 15 6.55 -10.68 16.77
C GLU A 15 6.60 -9.28 16.18
N THR A 16 7.82 -8.75 16.09
CA THR A 16 8.06 -7.48 15.45
C THR A 16 7.93 -7.80 13.98
N SER A 17 6.70 -7.86 13.48
CA SER A 17 6.44 -8.06 12.06
C SER A 17 7.00 -6.84 11.36
N THR A 18 8.25 -6.96 10.92
CA THR A 18 8.91 -5.99 10.05
C THR A 18 8.10 -5.96 8.78
N ARG A 19 7.20 -4.99 8.67
CA ARG A 19 6.32 -4.87 7.51
C ARG A 19 7.20 -4.50 6.32
N LEU A 20 7.37 -5.43 5.38
CA LEU A 20 7.98 -5.15 4.09
C LEU A 20 7.18 -4.03 3.44
N LEU A 21 7.81 -2.87 3.28
CA LEU A 21 7.26 -1.77 2.50
C LEU A 21 7.78 -1.92 1.07
N PRO A 22 6.94 -1.62 0.07
CA PRO A 22 7.40 -1.56 -1.31
C PRO A 22 8.45 -0.45 -1.48
N ASP A 23 9.47 -0.72 -2.29
CA ASP A 23 10.55 0.23 -2.61
C ASP A 23 9.97 1.55 -3.18
N PRO A 24 10.20 2.70 -2.52
CA PRO A 24 9.73 4.00 -2.99
C PRO A 24 10.21 4.36 -4.41
N GLN A 25 11.39 3.91 -4.82
CA GLN A 25 11.90 4.16 -6.17
C GLN A 25 11.08 3.40 -7.22
N ALA A 26 10.76 2.13 -6.97
CA ALA A 26 9.87 1.35 -7.82
C ALA A 26 8.48 2.00 -7.95
N ILE A 27 7.93 2.51 -6.83
CA ILE A 27 6.64 3.22 -6.82
C ILE A 27 6.72 4.52 -7.64
N GLY A 28 7.81 5.27 -7.51
CA GLY A 28 8.06 6.47 -8.33
C GLY A 28 8.05 6.18 -9.83
N ARG A 29 8.66 5.07 -10.25
CA ARG A 29 8.64 4.62 -11.67
C ARG A 29 7.22 4.27 -12.11
N LEU A 30 6.45 3.56 -11.28
CA LEU A 30 5.05 3.23 -11.57
C LEU A 30 4.18 4.48 -11.68
N LEU A 31 4.33 5.46 -10.80
CA LEU A 31 3.61 6.74 -10.88
C LEU A 31 3.96 7.52 -12.15
N LYS A 32 5.23 7.56 -12.55
CA LYS A 32 5.65 8.19 -13.81
C LYS A 32 5.01 7.48 -15.01
N ARG A 33 5.01 6.14 -15.02
CA ARG A 33 4.38 5.33 -16.08
C ARG A 33 2.87 5.58 -16.14
N HIS A 34 2.18 5.53 -15.01
CA HIS A 34 0.75 5.82 -14.89
C HIS A 34 0.39 7.21 -15.47
N ARG A 35 1.16 8.25 -15.13
CA ARG A 35 0.96 9.61 -15.70
C ARG A 35 1.16 9.65 -17.21
N GLY A 36 2.17 8.95 -17.73
CA GLY A 36 2.39 8.81 -19.17
C GLY A 36 1.23 8.12 -19.88
N LEU A 37 0.78 7.00 -19.32
CA LEU A 37 -0.37 6.23 -19.80
C LEU A 37 -1.66 7.04 -19.80
N ARG A 38 -1.94 7.76 -18.71
CA ARG A 38 -3.12 8.62 -18.61
C ARG A 38 -3.13 9.69 -19.70
N ARG A 39 -1.99 10.31 -20.00
CA ARG A 39 -1.89 11.27 -21.11
C ARG A 39 -2.13 10.62 -22.47
N ARG A 40 -1.57 9.42 -22.70
CA ARG A 40 -1.81 8.66 -23.95
C ARG A 40 -3.27 8.24 -24.09
N ALA A 41 -3.91 7.79 -23.01
CA ALA A 41 -5.32 7.40 -23.00
C ALA A 41 -6.24 8.58 -23.33
N LEU A 42 -5.87 9.80 -22.90
CA LEU A 42 -6.60 11.02 -23.28
C LEU A 42 -6.39 11.38 -24.76
N ALA A 43 -5.20 11.14 -25.31
CA ALA A 43 -4.89 11.41 -26.71
C ALA A 43 -5.47 10.36 -27.67
N ALA A 44 -5.60 9.11 -27.22
CA ALA A 44 -6.12 7.98 -27.99
C ALA A 44 -7.13 7.16 -27.16
N PRO A 45 -8.37 7.67 -26.94
CA PRO A 45 -9.35 7.02 -26.05
C PRO A 45 -9.79 5.63 -26.52
N HIS A 46 -9.68 5.35 -27.81
CA HIS A 46 -10.11 4.09 -28.41
C HIS A 46 -9.00 3.02 -28.44
N ASP A 47 -7.76 3.36 -28.08
CA ASP A 47 -6.68 2.39 -28.02
C ASP A 47 -6.89 1.43 -26.83
N PRO A 48 -7.22 0.14 -27.07
CA PRO A 48 -7.45 -0.81 -25.99
C PRO A 48 -6.16 -1.20 -25.26
N ALA A 49 -4.99 -1.16 -25.93
CA ALA A 49 -3.72 -1.53 -25.32
C ALA A 49 -3.30 -0.49 -24.27
N VAL A 50 -3.43 0.80 -24.60
CA VAL A 50 -3.14 1.89 -23.65
C VAL A 50 -4.08 1.86 -22.45
N ARG A 51 -5.36 1.57 -22.66
CA ARG A 51 -6.35 1.44 -21.57
C ARG A 51 -6.00 0.26 -20.65
N LYS A 52 -5.74 -0.92 -21.21
CA LYS A 52 -5.34 -2.09 -20.43
C LYS A 52 -4.06 -1.83 -19.63
N GLU A 53 -3.05 -1.22 -20.25
CA GLU A 53 -1.78 -0.91 -19.59
C GLU A 53 -1.96 0.11 -18.45
N LEU A 54 -2.87 1.07 -18.60
CA LEU A 54 -3.26 2.02 -17.56
C LEU A 54 -3.94 1.30 -16.39
N ASP A 55 -4.89 0.41 -16.68
CA ASP A 55 -5.61 -0.37 -15.67
C ASP A 55 -4.67 -1.30 -14.90
N ASP A 56 -3.78 -2.03 -15.59
CA ASP A 56 -2.78 -2.92 -14.98
C ASP A 56 -1.83 -2.14 -14.04
N THR A 57 -1.41 -0.93 -14.45
CA THR A 57 -0.56 -0.07 -13.62
C THR A 57 -1.30 0.40 -12.38
N THR A 58 -2.56 0.80 -12.55
CA THR A 58 -3.43 1.28 -11.46
C THR A 58 -3.68 0.16 -10.47
N TYR A 59 -3.99 -1.04 -10.95
CA TYR A 59 -4.21 -2.23 -10.12
C TYR A 59 -2.95 -2.60 -9.33
N THR A 60 -1.78 -2.54 -9.96
CA THR A 60 -0.50 -2.77 -9.26
C THR A 60 -0.32 -1.79 -8.11
N LEU A 61 -0.61 -0.49 -8.33
CA LEU A 61 -0.53 0.52 -7.26
C LEU A 61 -1.55 0.27 -6.14
N CYS A 62 -2.76 -0.19 -6.46
CA CYS A 62 -3.75 -0.62 -5.48
C CYS A 62 -3.22 -1.73 -4.56
N ILE A 63 -2.61 -2.77 -5.13
CA ILE A 63 -2.02 -3.88 -4.38
C ILE A 63 -0.86 -3.40 -3.51
N LEU A 64 0.09 -2.65 -4.08
CA LEU A 64 1.26 -2.16 -3.34
C LEU A 64 0.86 -1.27 -2.15
N MET A 65 -0.22 -0.50 -2.30
CA MET A 65 -0.73 0.39 -1.24
C MET A 65 -1.75 -0.25 -0.31
N GLY A 66 -2.12 -1.50 -0.57
CA GLY A 66 -3.17 -2.20 0.18
C GLY A 66 -4.49 -1.43 0.16
N GLN A 67 -4.79 -0.73 -0.94
CA GLN A 67 -6.01 0.08 -1.11
C GLN A 67 -6.86 -0.53 -2.22
N ARG A 68 -8.15 -0.72 -1.95
CA ARG A 68 -9.11 -1.19 -2.97
C ARG A 68 -9.53 -0.09 -3.96
N ASN A 69 -9.45 1.17 -3.51
CA ASN A 69 -9.83 2.31 -4.33
C ASN A 69 -8.59 2.91 -5.01
N ALA A 70 -8.67 3.08 -6.33
CA ALA A 70 -7.58 3.61 -7.15
C ALA A 70 -7.15 5.03 -6.77
N SER A 71 -8.09 5.95 -6.46
CA SER A 71 -7.73 7.32 -6.10
C SER A 71 -7.02 7.38 -4.75
N THR A 72 -7.48 6.56 -3.79
CA THR A 72 -6.81 6.40 -2.49
C THR A 72 -5.43 5.77 -2.66
N ALA A 73 -5.31 4.73 -3.49
CA ALA A 73 -4.03 4.09 -3.80
C ALA A 73 -3.02 5.07 -4.39
N LEU A 74 -3.42 5.81 -5.42
CA LEU A 74 -2.58 6.82 -6.08
C LEU A 74 -2.14 7.90 -5.09
N ARG A 75 -3.04 8.41 -4.26
CA ARG A 75 -2.71 9.42 -3.24
C ARG A 75 -1.73 8.86 -2.20
N SER A 76 -1.95 7.64 -1.72
CA SER A 76 -1.03 6.98 -0.78
C SER A 76 0.35 6.75 -1.38
N ALA A 77 0.43 6.37 -2.66
CA ALA A 77 1.68 6.20 -3.38
C ALA A 77 2.43 7.53 -3.56
N GLU A 78 1.73 8.59 -3.92
CA GLU A 78 2.30 9.94 -4.03
C GLU A 78 2.80 10.45 -2.68
N LEU A 79 2.06 10.22 -1.59
CA LEU A 79 2.49 10.55 -0.24
C LEU A 79 3.72 9.75 0.19
N LEU A 80 3.81 8.47 -0.17
CA LEU A 80 4.97 7.63 0.17
C LEU A 80 6.23 8.12 -0.56
N VAL A 81 6.13 8.43 -1.85
CA VAL A 81 7.28 8.98 -2.62
C VAL A 81 7.61 10.41 -2.18
N GLY A 82 6.60 11.21 -1.84
CA GLY A 82 6.78 12.58 -1.35
C GLY A 82 7.31 12.66 0.09
N ALA A 83 7.05 11.64 0.92
CA ALA A 83 7.63 11.51 2.26
C ALA A 83 9.13 11.19 2.22
N GLU A 84 9.56 10.50 1.17
CA GLU A 84 10.97 10.23 0.88
C GLU A 84 11.68 11.44 0.21
N TRP A 85 11.01 12.60 0.10
CA TRP A 85 11.66 13.91 -0.10
C TRP A 85 12.48 14.23 1.15
N PRO A 86 13.74 14.69 1.06
CA PRO A 86 14.76 14.36 2.06
C PRO A 86 14.44 14.93 3.44
N GLY A 87 13.96 14.06 4.34
CA GLY A 87 14.01 14.33 5.77
C GLY A 87 12.89 13.82 6.68
N THR A 88 11.93 12.95 6.30
CA THR A 88 10.94 12.51 7.32
C THR A 88 10.40 11.08 7.13
N THR A 89 10.69 10.22 8.12
CA THR A 89 10.03 8.93 8.29
C THR A 89 8.53 9.12 8.53
N VAL A 90 7.69 8.72 7.57
CA VAL A 90 6.24 8.70 7.76
C VAL A 90 5.85 7.55 8.68
N ARG A 91 5.45 7.90 9.91
CA ARG A 91 4.71 6.98 10.79
C ARG A 91 3.32 6.75 10.20
N ARG A 92 3.05 5.52 9.78
CA ARG A 92 1.73 5.09 9.31
C ARG A 92 0.71 5.15 10.46
N ARG A 93 -0.36 5.94 10.31
CA ARG A 93 -1.58 5.77 11.13
C ARG A 93 -2.25 4.45 10.74
N VAL A 94 -2.41 3.56 11.71
CA VAL A 94 -3.37 2.46 11.62
C VAL A 94 -4.75 3.11 11.59
N ARG A 95 -5.51 2.96 10.50
CA ARG A 95 -6.95 3.24 10.54
C ARG A 95 -7.67 1.93 10.85
N ASP A 96 -8.27 1.90 12.03
CA ASP A 96 -9.40 1.03 12.32
C ASP A 96 -10.60 1.44 11.47
N ALA A 97 -11.28 0.46 10.88
CA ALA A 97 -12.64 0.59 10.36
C ALA A 97 -13.33 -0.78 10.42
N ARG A 98 -13.75 -1.13 11.64
CA ARG A 98 -14.80 -2.10 11.92
C ARG A 98 -16.15 -1.47 11.53
N THR A 99 -16.46 -1.40 10.25
CA THR A 99 -17.78 -1.08 9.66
C THR A 99 -17.65 -1.52 8.20
N GLU A 100 -18.25 -2.63 7.74
CA GLU A 100 -19.69 -2.78 7.55
C GLU A 100 -20.08 -4.26 7.73
N ARG A 101 -20.98 -4.52 8.68
CA ARG A 101 -21.91 -5.64 8.59
C ARG A 101 -23.08 -5.18 7.74
N HIS A 102 -23.04 -5.44 6.44
CA HIS A 102 -24.20 -5.55 5.56
C HIS A 102 -23.74 -6.56 4.50
N GLY A 103 -24.18 -7.82 4.48
CA GLY A 103 -25.57 -8.21 4.36
C GLY A 103 -26.01 -7.87 2.94
N TRP A 104 -25.58 -8.69 1.96
CA TRP A 104 -26.24 -9.20 0.74
C TRP A 104 -25.21 -10.04 -0.03
#